data_AF-M2NZ64-F1
#
_entry.id   AF-M2NZ64-F1
#
_cell.length_a   1.000
_cell.length_b   1.000
_cell.length_c   1.000
_cell.angle_alpha   90.00
_cell.angle_beta   90.00
_cell.angle_gamma   90.00
#
_symmetry.space_group_name_H-M   'P 1'
#
loop_
_entity.id
_entity.type
_entity.pdbx_description
1 polymer ?
#
loop_
_entity_poly.entity_id
_entity_poly.type
_entity_poly.pdbx_seq_one_letter_code
_entity_poly.pdbx_strand_id
1 'polypeptide(L)' 'MAKPTPLQLRNIVMALLMAGALVWNLSIDGAVWLTAIFSVGIVLSLFSAYLNRPGAQP' A
#
# COMPACT_ATOMS: atom_id res chain seq x y z
N MET A 1 -17.82 14.28 5.60
CA MET A 1 -16.55 13.54 5.52
C MET A 1 -15.66 14.26 4.52
N ALA A 2 -14.49 14.75 4.94
CA ALA A 2 -13.55 15.39 4.03
C ALA A 2 -13.15 14.39 2.94
N LYS A 3 -13.24 14.81 1.68
CA LYS A 3 -12.99 13.94 0.52
C LYS A 3 -11.54 13.43 0.59
N PRO A 4 -11.29 12.11 0.44
CA PRO A 4 -9.94 11.58 0.37
C PRO A 4 -9.15 12.31 -0.72
N THR A 5 -7.91 12.69 -0.44
CA THR A 5 -7.07 13.38 -1.43
C THR A 5 -6.73 12.41 -2.57
N PRO A 6 -6.55 12.88 -3.82
CA PRO A 6 -6.13 12.02 -4.93
C PRO A 6 -4.84 11.23 -4.63
N LEU A 7 -3.93 11.82 -3.85
CA LEU A 7 -2.70 11.19 -3.39
C LEU A 7 -2.97 10.03 -2.42
N GLN A 8 -3.84 10.23 -1.43
CA GLN A 8 -4.24 9.19 -0.48
C GLN A 8 -4.90 8.02 -1.21
N LEU A 9 -5.79 8.31 -2.16
CA LEU A 9 -6.46 7.29 -2.97
C LEU A 9 -5.45 6.45 -3.77
N ARG A 10 -4.50 7.10 -4.45
CA ARG A 10 -3.44 6.41 -5.21
C ARG A 10 -2.65 5.46 -4.32
N ASN A 11 -2.25 5.91 -3.14
CA ASN A 11 -1.44 5.10 -2.24
C ASN A 11 -2.23 3.90 -1.68
N ILE A 12 -3.52 4.09 -1.37
CA ILE A 12 -4.40 2.97 -0.99
C ILE A 12 -4.52 1.96 -2.13
N VAL A 13 -4.73 2.41 -3.37
CA VAL A 13 -4.80 1.54 -4.55
C VAL A 13 -3.48 0.78 -4.74
N MET A 14 -2.34 1.45 -4.59
CA MET A 14 -1.02 0.81 -4.69
C MET A 14 -0.81 -0.24 -3.59
N ALA A 15 -1.26 0.02 -2.36
CA ALA A 15 -1.21 -0.97 -1.28
C ALA A 15 -2.04 -2.22 -1.63
N LEU A 16 -3.22 -2.05 -2.21
CA LEU A 16 -4.08 -3.17 -2.64
C LEU A 16 -3.44 -3.98 -3.77
N LEU A 17 -2.83 -3.31 -4.76
CA LEU A 17 -2.14 -3.99 -5.86
C LEU A 17 -0.95 -4.80 -5.35
N MET A 18 -0.15 -4.23 -4.44
CA MET A 18 0.97 -4.93 -3.81
C MET A 18 0.51 -6.10 -2.94
N ALA A 19 -0.60 -5.96 -2.21
CA ALA A 19 -1.20 -7.06 -1.45
C ALA A 19 -1.67 -8.19 -2.37
N GLY A 20 -2.27 -7.86 -3.52
CA GLY A 20 -2.63 -8.84 -4.55
C GLY A 20 -1.40 -9.56 -5.10
N ALA A 21 -0.33 -8.82 -5.43
CA ALA A 21 0.92 -9.38 -5.91
C ALA A 21 1.61 -10.28 -4.85
N LEU A 22 1.52 -9.92 -3.58
CA LEU A 22 2.00 -10.72 -2.45
C LEU A 22 1.26 -12.05 -2.35
N VAL A 23 -0.08 -12.02 -2.35
CA VAL A 23 -0.92 -13.23 -2.30
C VAL A 23 -0.64 -14.12 -3.51
N TRP A 24 -0.55 -13.52 -4.70
CA TRP A 24 -0.18 -14.24 -5.91
C TRP A 24 1.19 -14.92 -5.77
N ASN A 25 2.22 -14.18 -5.36
CA ASN A 25 3.58 -14.71 -5.18
C ASN A 25 3.59 -15.88 -4.18
N LEU A 26 2.86 -15.78 -3.07
CA LEU A 26 2.75 -16.86 -2.09
C LEU A 26 2.00 -18.07 -2.64
N SER A 27 0.98 -17.88 -3.49
CA SER A 27 0.19 -18.98 -4.06
C SER A 27 0.95 -19.85 -5.06
N ILE A 28 2.05 -19.34 -5.62
CA ILE A 28 2.88 -20.05 -6.62
C ILE A 28 4.26 -20.45 -6.07
N ASP A 29 4.44 -20.41 -4.74
CA ASP A 29 5.75 -20.61 -4.08
C ASP A 29 6.86 -19.72 -4.69
N GLY A 30 6.49 -18.48 -5.02
CA GLY A 30 7.35 -17.51 -5.67
C GLY A 30 8.51 -17.05 -4.78
N ALA A 31 9.41 -16.26 -5.36
CA ALA A 31 10.66 -15.91 -4.68
C ALA A 31 10.43 -15.13 -3.38
N VAL A 32 11.10 -15.53 -2.31
CA VAL A 32 10.96 -14.93 -0.97
C VAL A 32 11.33 -13.44 -0.95
N TRP A 33 12.27 -13.01 -1.80
CA TRP A 33 12.65 -11.60 -1.88
C TRP A 33 11.55 -10.71 -2.46
N LEU A 34 10.67 -11.24 -3.33
CA LEU A 34 9.50 -10.51 -3.82
C LEU A 34 8.48 -10.30 -2.70
N THR A 35 8.27 -11.30 -1.84
CA THR A 35 7.43 -11.21 -0.63
C THR A 35 7.89 -10.05 0.26
N ALA A 36 9.20 -9.89 0.45
CA ALA A 36 9.76 -8.79 1.23
C ALA A 36 9.50 -7.43 0.58
N ILE A 37 9.73 -7.29 -0.73
CA ILE A 37 9.48 -6.04 -1.47
C ILE A 37 8.01 -5.64 -1.39
N PHE A 38 7.09 -6.57 -1.67
CA PHE A 38 5.65 -6.28 -1.61
C PHE A 38 5.22 -5.91 -0.20
N SER A 39 5.69 -6.62 0.81
CA SER A 39 5.37 -6.32 2.22
C SER A 39 5.83 -4.92 2.63
N VAL A 40 7.06 -4.55 2.29
CA VAL A 40 7.60 -3.20 2.55
C VAL A 40 6.81 -2.14 1.78
N GLY A 41 6.51 -2.41 0.50
CA GLY A 41 5.72 -1.53 -0.35
C GLY A 41 4.32 -1.24 0.22
N ILE A 42 3.63 -2.27 0.73
CA ILE A 42 2.32 -2.13 1.39
C ILE A 42 2.44 -1.19 2.60
N VAL A 43 3.41 -1.44 3.49
CA VAL A 43 3.60 -0.63 4.70
C VAL A 43 3.88 0.83 4.36
N LEU A 44 4.80 1.08 3.44
CA LEU A 44 5.16 2.46 3.04
C LEU A 44 3.99 3.19 2.38
N SER A 45 3.21 2.52 1.55
CA SER A 45 2.07 3.14 0.87
C SER A 45 0.94 3.47 1.84
N LEU A 46 0.62 2.55 2.75
CA LEU A 46 -0.36 2.77 3.81
C LEU A 46 0.08 3.87 4.77
N PHE A 47 1.36 3.87 5.17
CA PHE A 47 1.91 4.90 6.03
C PHE A 47 1.85 6.28 5.36
N SER A 48 2.20 6.37 4.08
CA SER A 48 2.06 7.61 3.31
C SER A 48 0.60 8.07 3.20
N ALA A 49 -0.34 7.14 2.97
CA ALA A 49 -1.77 7.45 2.96
C ALA A 49 -2.26 7.96 4.33
N TYR A 50 -1.73 7.40 5.42
CA TYR A 50 -2.05 7.81 6.78
C TYR A 50 -1.53 9.22 7.11
N LEU A 51 -0.29 9.54 6.74
CA LEU A 51 0.29 10.87 6.96
C LEU A 51 -0.38 11.96 6.10
N ASN A 52 -0.89 11.62 4.92
CA ASN A 52 -1.52 12.57 3.98
C ASN A 52 -3.05 12.60 4.07
N ARG A 53 -3.63 12.08 5.16
CA ARG A 53 -5.08 12.10 5.36
C ARG A 53 -5.59 13.54 5.60
N PRO A 54 -6.83 13.87 5.18
CA PRO A 54 -7.44 15.15 5.50
C PRO A 54 -7.44 15.39 7.03
N GLY A 55 -6.92 16.54 7.46
CA GLY A 55 -6.79 16.89 8.88
C GLY A 55 -5.51 16.39 9.58
N ALA A 56 -4.50 15.91 8.83
CA ALA A 56 -3.15 15.66 9.36
C ALA A 56 -2.23 16.89 9.30
N GLN A 57 -2.68 18.01 8.73
CA GLN A 57 -1.97 19.29 8.75
C GLN A 57 -2.24 19.99 10.09
N PRO A 58 -1.22 20.54 10.77
CA PRO A 58 -1.39 21.30 12.02
C PRO A 58 -2.21 22.57 11.84
#